data_AF-R8BRA7-F1
#
_entry.id   AF-R8BRA7-F1
#
_cell.length_a   1.000
_cell.length_b   1.000
_cell.length_c   1.000
_cell.angle_alpha   90.00
_cell.angle_beta   90.00
_cell.angle_gamma   90.00
#
_symmetry.space_group_name_H-M   'P 1'
#
loop_
_entity.id
_entity.type
_entity.pdbx_description
1 polymer ?
#
loop_
_entity_poly.entity_id
_entity_poly.type
_entity_poly.pdbx_seq_one_letter_code
_entity_poly.pdbx_strand_id
1 'polypeptide(L)'
;MDIEILEENELIARTSEQARLLGVDFFSVFSRGSQFKVESIMFRIAKPENFLLVSPSRKQVGGQNALECLPLVMEPQSAFYNSPLLVLDFQSLYPSVMIAYNYCYSTFLGRITNWRGMNKMGFTEYKRHQQLLALLKDYINIAPNGMMYTKVEIRKSLLAKMLTEILETRVMVKSGMKQDKDDKTLQQLLNNRQLALKLLANVTYGYTSASFSGRMPCSEIADSIVQTGRETLERAIAYIHSVERWGAEVVYGDTDSLFVYLKGRTKDQAFDIGNEIAKAITDMNPRPIKLKFEKVYHPCVLLAKKRYVGYKYETRDQAKPEFDAKGIETVRRDGTPAEQKIEEKALRLLFETADLSQVKAYFQKQCEKIMRGQVSIQDFCFAKEVKLGTYSDKGPPPPGALISTKRMLADARAEPQYGERVPYVVITGGPRARLIDRCVAPEDLLNNSHVQLDAEYYISKNLIPPLERIFNLVGANVRQWYDEMPKIQRIRRINTLAPGAKKVTLESYLRPASCAICGVKLKGDGMMCGRCRKNLPGSMLKLHNRLSTEQRKLADVVKVCQSCAALAPADEVLCDSKDCPVFYTRRKQAARLSSEKSIIEPVMRKLSEMGLAKGALKW
;
A
#
# COMPACT_ATOMS: atom_id res chain seq x y z
N MET A 1 15.18 -8.74 -21.45
CA MET A 1 14.15 -8.15 -20.58
C MET A 1 13.06 -9.13 -20.16
N ASP A 2 12.18 -9.66 -21.02
CA ASP A 2 11.09 -10.54 -20.54
C ASP A 2 11.60 -11.81 -19.85
N ILE A 3 12.61 -12.47 -20.44
CA ILE A 3 13.28 -13.64 -19.83
C ILE A 3 13.94 -13.25 -18.50
N GLU A 4 14.68 -12.14 -18.47
CA GLU A 4 15.32 -11.62 -17.25
C GLU A 4 14.29 -11.33 -16.15
N ILE A 5 13.13 -10.75 -16.48
CA ILE A 5 12.04 -10.53 -15.53
C ILE A 5 11.52 -11.86 -14.98
N LEU A 6 11.38 -12.88 -15.83
CA LEU A 6 10.94 -14.20 -15.41
C LEU A 6 11.97 -14.90 -14.51
N GLU A 7 13.26 -14.72 -14.79
CA GLU A 7 14.38 -15.26 -14.02
C GLU A 7 14.51 -14.56 -12.66
N GLU A 8 14.51 -13.23 -12.63
CA GLU A 8 14.59 -12.42 -11.40
C GLU A 8 13.37 -12.63 -10.47
N ASN A 9 12.19 -12.89 -11.04
CA ASN A 9 11.00 -13.24 -10.26
C ASN A 9 10.91 -14.75 -9.93
N GLU A 10 11.88 -15.54 -10.38
CA GLU A 10 11.97 -16.99 -10.23
C GLU A 10 10.67 -17.71 -10.63
N LEU A 11 9.96 -17.22 -11.65
CA LEU A 11 8.59 -17.65 -11.91
C LEU A 11 8.52 -19.15 -12.22
N ILE A 12 9.44 -19.65 -13.05
CA ILE A 12 9.49 -21.05 -13.47
C ILE A 12 9.88 -21.95 -12.28
N ALA A 13 10.97 -21.61 -11.57
CA ALA A 13 11.46 -22.40 -10.44
C ALA A 13 10.41 -22.48 -9.32
N ARG A 14 9.84 -21.34 -8.92
CA ARG A 14 8.78 -21.27 -7.90
C ARG A 14 7.54 -22.08 -8.30
N THR A 15 7.11 -21.96 -9.55
CA THR A 15 5.92 -22.66 -10.05
C THR A 15 6.16 -24.16 -10.13
N SER A 16 7.34 -24.59 -10.59
CA SER A 16 7.73 -26.00 -10.67
C SER A 16 7.78 -26.65 -9.29
N GLU A 17 8.42 -26.00 -8.31
CA GLU A 17 8.49 -26.51 -6.94
C GLU A 17 7.11 -26.56 -6.28
N GLN A 18 6.27 -25.55 -6.52
CA GLN A 18 4.90 -25.57 -6.04
C GLN A 18 4.09 -26.69 -6.70
N ALA A 19 4.23 -26.93 -8.01
CA ALA A 19 3.56 -28.02 -8.71
C ALA A 19 3.95 -29.39 -8.15
N ARG A 20 5.25 -29.62 -7.93
CA ARG A 20 5.79 -30.85 -7.33
C ARG A 20 5.25 -31.09 -5.92
N LEU A 21 5.30 -30.06 -5.07
CA LEU A 21 4.82 -30.14 -3.68
C LEU A 21 3.31 -30.41 -3.61
N LEU A 22 2.52 -29.73 -4.44
CA LEU A 22 1.06 -29.84 -4.46
C LEU A 22 0.56 -31.08 -5.19
N GLY A 23 1.41 -31.69 -6.03
CA GLY A 23 1.02 -32.75 -6.95
C GLY A 23 -0.03 -32.28 -7.97
N VAL A 24 0.17 -31.10 -8.57
CA VAL A 24 -0.69 -30.56 -9.64
C VAL A 24 0.13 -30.24 -10.88
N ASP A 25 -0.52 -30.08 -12.03
CA ASP A 25 0.16 -29.63 -13.24
C ASP A 25 0.68 -28.19 -13.09
N PHE A 26 1.75 -27.88 -13.83
CA PHE A 26 2.43 -26.58 -13.77
C PHE A 26 1.48 -25.41 -14.05
N PHE A 27 0.61 -25.53 -15.05
CA PHE A 27 -0.32 -24.47 -15.43
C PHE A 27 -1.39 -24.22 -14.37
N SER A 28 -1.86 -25.26 -13.68
CA SER A 28 -2.84 -25.15 -12.59
C SER A 28 -2.33 -24.39 -11.37
N VAL A 29 -1.01 -24.26 -11.18
CA VAL A 29 -0.45 -23.52 -10.05
C VAL A 29 -0.87 -22.05 -10.05
N PHE A 30 -0.91 -21.41 -11.22
CA PHE A 30 -1.30 -20.01 -11.37
C PHE A 30 -2.66 -19.79 -12.06
N SER A 31 -3.15 -20.75 -12.85
CA SER A 31 -4.49 -20.64 -13.47
C SER A 31 -5.65 -21.05 -12.55
N ARG A 32 -5.40 -21.88 -11.52
CA ARG A 32 -6.44 -22.37 -10.59
C ARG A 32 -6.31 -21.75 -9.20
N GLY A 33 -7.44 -21.61 -8.53
CA GLY A 33 -7.54 -21.05 -7.18
C GLY A 33 -7.02 -21.98 -6.07
N SER A 34 -6.99 -21.44 -4.84
CA SER A 34 -6.47 -22.13 -3.65
C SER A 34 -7.22 -23.42 -3.28
N GLN A 35 -8.53 -23.48 -3.50
CA GLN A 35 -9.33 -24.67 -3.19
C GLN A 35 -8.83 -25.93 -3.90
N PHE A 36 -8.43 -25.81 -5.16
CA PHE A 36 -7.88 -26.93 -5.93
C PHE A 36 -6.59 -27.49 -5.31
N LYS A 37 -5.76 -26.59 -4.75
CA LYS A 37 -4.50 -26.95 -4.09
C LYS A 37 -4.74 -27.73 -2.79
N VAL A 38 -5.73 -27.30 -2.00
CA VAL A 38 -6.14 -28.00 -0.76
C VAL A 38 -6.70 -29.38 -1.08
N GLU A 39 -7.62 -29.47 -2.05
CA GLU A 39 -8.20 -30.74 -2.48
C GLU A 39 -7.14 -31.72 -2.95
N SER A 40 -6.21 -31.27 -3.80
CA SER A 40 -5.12 -32.10 -4.31
C SER A 40 -4.40 -32.88 -3.20
N ILE A 41 -4.09 -32.22 -2.08
CA ILE A 41 -3.42 -32.85 -0.93
C ILE A 41 -4.41 -33.66 -0.10
N MET A 42 -5.58 -33.09 0.20
CA MET A 42 -6.61 -33.76 0.99
C MET A 42 -7.03 -35.10 0.38
N PHE A 43 -7.20 -35.18 -0.95
CA PHE A 43 -7.50 -36.44 -1.66
C PHE A 43 -6.40 -37.48 -1.52
N ARG A 44 -5.11 -37.07 -1.52
CA ARG A 44 -3.98 -38.01 -1.38
C ARG A 44 -3.91 -38.63 0.01
N ILE A 45 -4.34 -37.90 1.03
CA ILE A 45 -4.40 -38.38 2.41
C ILE A 45 -5.70 -39.17 2.65
N ALA A 46 -6.81 -38.73 2.05
CA ALA A 46 -8.12 -39.35 2.21
C ALA A 46 -8.22 -40.74 1.56
N LYS A 47 -7.65 -40.91 0.37
CA LYS A 47 -7.76 -42.15 -0.42
C LYS A 47 -7.19 -43.40 0.31
N PRO A 48 -5.98 -43.38 0.87
CA PRO A 48 -5.43 -44.52 1.62
C PRO A 48 -6.27 -44.93 2.84
N GLU A 49 -7.03 -43.98 3.41
CA GLU A 49 -7.92 -44.22 4.56
C GLU A 49 -9.36 -44.57 4.14
N ASN A 50 -9.60 -44.82 2.84
CA ASN A 50 -10.89 -45.16 2.27
C ASN A 50 -11.99 -44.11 2.55
N PHE A 51 -11.62 -42.83 2.66
CA PHE A 51 -12.61 -41.76 2.75
C PHE A 51 -13.26 -41.46 1.39
N LEU A 52 -14.57 -41.22 1.42
CA LEU A 52 -15.32 -40.67 0.30
C LEU A 52 -15.63 -39.20 0.58
N LEU A 53 -15.08 -38.33 -0.26
CA LEU A 53 -15.33 -36.89 -0.20
C LEU A 53 -16.64 -36.54 -0.92
N VAL A 54 -17.37 -35.56 -0.40
CA VAL A 54 -18.69 -35.18 -0.90
C VAL A 54 -18.57 -33.98 -1.83
N SER A 55 -19.31 -34.03 -2.95
CA SER A 55 -19.35 -32.98 -3.97
C SER A 55 -20.72 -32.29 -4.00
N PRO A 56 -20.97 -31.26 -3.17
CA PRO A 56 -22.22 -30.50 -3.19
C PRO A 56 -22.43 -29.69 -4.48
N SER A 57 -23.70 -29.55 -4.83
CA SER A 57 -24.15 -28.57 -5.83
C SER A 57 -24.09 -27.14 -5.27
N ARG A 58 -24.05 -26.14 -6.17
CA ARG A 58 -24.11 -24.72 -5.79
C ARG A 58 -25.36 -24.38 -4.95
N LYS A 59 -26.49 -25.05 -5.21
CA LYS A 59 -27.73 -24.87 -4.44
C LYS A 59 -27.58 -25.37 -3.00
N GLN A 60 -26.92 -26.51 -2.81
CA GLN A 60 -26.62 -27.04 -1.47
C GLN A 60 -25.65 -26.14 -0.71
N VAL A 61 -24.60 -25.65 -1.38
CA VAL A 61 -23.65 -24.67 -0.82
C VAL A 61 -24.38 -23.39 -0.41
N GLY A 62 -25.30 -22.87 -1.23
CA GLY A 62 -26.10 -21.70 -0.89
C GLY A 62 -27.11 -21.92 0.24
N GLY A 63 -27.45 -23.18 0.57
CA GLY A 63 -28.36 -23.55 1.65
C GLY A 63 -27.68 -23.89 2.99
N GLN A 64 -26.35 -23.78 3.06
CA GLN A 64 -25.61 -23.93 4.31
C GLN A 64 -25.92 -22.77 5.27
N ASN A 65 -25.59 -22.95 6.55
CA ASN A 65 -25.75 -21.88 7.54
C ASN A 65 -24.76 -20.73 7.27
N ALA A 66 -25.15 -19.50 7.57
CA ALA A 66 -24.21 -18.39 7.55
C ALA A 66 -23.18 -18.58 8.67
N LEU A 67 -21.96 -18.07 8.47
CA LEU A 67 -20.95 -18.02 9.51
C LEU A 67 -21.41 -17.05 10.61
N GLU A 68 -21.44 -17.51 11.86
CA GLU A 68 -21.89 -16.73 13.01
C GLU A 68 -20.72 -16.16 13.81
N CYS A 69 -19.55 -16.82 13.76
CA CYS A 69 -18.40 -16.46 14.58
C CYS A 69 -17.48 -15.46 13.86
N LEU A 70 -17.15 -14.37 14.54
CA LEU A 70 -16.22 -13.35 14.04
C LEU A 70 -14.90 -13.42 14.81
N PRO A 71 -13.76 -13.27 14.11
CA PRO A 71 -12.46 -13.22 14.76
C PRO A 71 -12.35 -11.95 15.64
N LEU A 72 -11.52 -12.02 16.69
CA LEU A 72 -11.29 -10.86 17.55
C LEU A 72 -10.41 -9.83 16.84
N VAL A 73 -10.92 -8.62 16.67
CA VAL A 73 -10.13 -7.44 16.31
C VAL A 73 -10.47 -6.35 17.30
N MET A 74 -9.57 -6.14 18.27
CA MET A 74 -9.73 -5.14 19.32
C MET A 74 -9.72 -3.75 18.70
N GLU A 75 -10.46 -2.81 19.29
CA GLU A 75 -10.24 -1.40 18.97
C GLU A 75 -8.88 -0.99 19.54
N PRO A 76 -7.94 -0.48 18.73
CA PRO A 76 -6.68 -0.01 19.29
C PRO A 76 -6.94 1.19 20.19
N GLN A 77 -6.20 1.26 21.30
CA GLN A 77 -6.06 2.51 22.03
C GLN A 77 -5.22 3.47 21.16
N SER A 78 -5.89 4.35 20.40
CA SER A 78 -5.21 5.24 19.46
C SER A 78 -4.36 6.27 20.18
N ALA A 79 -3.04 6.16 20.06
CA ALA A 79 -2.08 7.03 20.74
C ALA A 79 -0.69 6.96 20.08
N PHE A 80 0.16 7.91 20.47
CA PHE A 80 1.60 7.83 20.26
C PHE A 80 2.26 7.12 21.46
N TYR A 81 2.86 5.97 21.18
CA TYR A 81 3.56 5.14 22.17
C TYR A 81 5.06 5.42 22.11
N ASN A 82 5.54 6.14 23.12
CA ASN A 82 6.95 6.49 23.27
C ASN A 82 7.78 5.42 24.01
N SER A 83 7.15 4.45 24.67
CA SER A 83 7.82 3.31 25.32
C SER A 83 7.69 2.06 24.45
N PRO A 84 8.48 0.99 24.68
CA PRO A 84 8.40 -0.24 23.92
C PRO A 84 7.01 -0.84 23.87
N LEU A 85 6.60 -1.24 22.67
CA LEU A 85 5.37 -1.98 22.41
C LEU A 85 5.73 -3.32 21.78
N LEU A 86 5.46 -4.40 22.50
CA LEU A 86 5.71 -5.76 22.03
C LEU A 86 4.69 -6.17 20.99
N VAL A 87 5.13 -6.93 19.99
CA VAL A 87 4.24 -7.63 19.06
C VAL A 87 4.45 -9.13 19.27
N LEU A 88 3.41 -9.77 19.79
CA LEU A 88 3.33 -11.21 19.98
C LEU A 88 2.35 -11.77 18.93
N ASP A 89 2.69 -12.87 18.25
CA ASP A 89 1.87 -13.45 17.19
C ASP A 89 1.79 -14.98 17.31
N PHE A 90 0.59 -15.55 17.19
CA PHE A 90 0.40 -17.00 17.22
C PHE A 90 0.86 -17.63 15.91
N GLN A 91 1.77 -18.61 15.99
CA GLN A 91 2.28 -19.27 14.80
C GLN A 91 1.20 -20.15 14.17
N SER A 92 0.67 -19.69 13.02
CA SER A 92 -0.35 -20.43 12.26
C SER A 92 -1.55 -20.79 13.13
N LEU A 93 -2.17 -19.78 13.78
CA LEU A 93 -3.23 -19.97 14.80
C LEU A 93 -4.32 -20.96 14.37
N TYR A 94 -4.99 -20.73 13.24
CA TYR A 94 -6.09 -21.59 12.80
C TYR A 94 -5.65 -23.03 12.47
N PRO A 95 -4.57 -23.26 11.69
CA PRO A 95 -4.02 -24.61 11.56
C PRO A 95 -3.71 -25.29 12.90
N SER A 96 -3.11 -24.56 13.84
CA SER A 96 -2.75 -25.08 15.16
C SER A 96 -3.98 -25.44 15.99
N VAL A 97 -5.05 -24.63 15.93
CA VAL A 97 -6.35 -24.92 16.57
C VAL A 97 -6.97 -26.19 15.97
N MET A 98 -6.97 -26.33 14.64
CA MET A 98 -7.50 -27.53 13.97
C MET A 98 -6.79 -28.80 14.40
N ILE A 99 -5.46 -28.74 14.55
CA ILE A 99 -4.65 -29.87 15.03
C ILE A 99 -4.91 -30.14 16.51
N ALA A 100 -4.79 -29.13 17.37
CA ALA A 100 -4.84 -29.28 18.82
C ALA A 100 -6.20 -29.79 19.32
N TYR A 101 -7.28 -29.29 18.73
CA TYR A 101 -8.66 -29.62 19.13
C TYR A 101 -9.32 -30.67 18.22
N ASN A 102 -8.57 -31.21 17.25
CA ASN A 102 -8.98 -32.27 16.32
C ASN A 102 -10.22 -31.91 15.48
N TYR A 103 -10.34 -30.66 15.03
CA TYR A 103 -11.48 -30.16 14.25
C TYR A 103 -11.40 -30.58 12.79
N CYS A 104 -12.39 -31.34 12.32
CA CYS A 104 -12.44 -31.82 10.94
C CYS A 104 -13.82 -32.38 10.58
N TYR A 105 -14.05 -32.54 9.28
CA TYR A 105 -15.18 -33.30 8.75
C TYR A 105 -15.24 -34.73 9.32
N SER A 106 -14.08 -35.41 9.40
CA SER A 106 -13.99 -36.83 9.79
C SER A 106 -14.20 -37.14 11.28
N THR A 107 -14.20 -36.10 12.13
CA THR A 107 -14.32 -36.19 13.60
C THR A 107 -15.55 -35.47 14.13
N PHE A 108 -16.36 -34.88 13.24
CA PHE A 108 -17.55 -34.11 13.57
C PHE A 108 -18.66 -35.03 14.13
N LEU A 109 -19.20 -34.64 15.29
CA LEU A 109 -20.30 -35.34 15.94
C LEU A 109 -21.60 -34.52 15.94
N GLY A 110 -21.64 -33.34 15.35
CA GLY A 110 -22.81 -32.45 15.37
C GLY A 110 -22.91 -31.58 16.62
N ARG A 111 -23.94 -30.73 16.64
CA ARG A 111 -24.20 -29.82 17.77
C ARG A 111 -24.60 -30.55 19.06
N ILE A 112 -24.26 -29.99 20.21
CA ILE A 112 -24.64 -30.49 21.54
C ILE A 112 -26.16 -30.48 21.72
N THR A 113 -26.79 -29.34 21.42
CA THR A 113 -28.24 -29.16 21.39
C THR A 113 -28.70 -28.98 19.95
N ASN A 114 -29.69 -29.76 19.52
CA ASN A 114 -30.24 -29.61 18.17
C ASN A 114 -30.92 -28.23 18.03
N TRP A 115 -30.69 -27.56 16.92
CA TRP A 115 -31.32 -26.27 16.63
C TRP A 115 -32.55 -26.51 15.75
N ARG A 116 -33.74 -26.17 16.25
CA ARG A 116 -35.03 -26.41 15.55
C ARG A 116 -35.22 -27.87 15.10
N GLY A 117 -34.74 -28.82 15.91
CA GLY A 117 -34.82 -30.26 15.58
C GLY A 117 -33.86 -30.72 14.48
N MET A 118 -33.00 -29.85 13.95
CA MET A 118 -32.04 -30.17 12.90
C MET A 118 -30.61 -30.05 13.39
N ASN A 119 -29.74 -30.88 12.83
CA ASN A 119 -28.29 -30.82 13.01
C ASN A 119 -27.68 -30.81 11.61
N LYS A 120 -26.86 -29.81 11.29
CA LYS A 120 -26.26 -29.66 9.96
C LYS A 120 -24.75 -29.86 10.03
N MET A 121 -24.20 -30.34 8.93
CA MET A 121 -22.77 -30.38 8.67
C MET A 121 -22.53 -29.70 7.33
N GLY A 122 -22.36 -28.38 7.37
CA GLY A 122 -22.30 -27.51 6.21
C GLY A 122 -23.59 -27.55 5.42
N PHE A 123 -23.53 -28.23 4.28
CA PHE A 123 -24.60 -28.31 3.30
C PHE A 123 -25.46 -29.58 3.41
N THR A 124 -25.17 -30.48 4.37
CA THR A 124 -25.96 -31.70 4.61
C THR A 124 -26.63 -31.70 5.97
N GLU A 125 -27.74 -32.43 6.08
CA GLU A 125 -28.32 -32.80 7.37
C GLU A 125 -27.50 -33.93 7.98
N TYR A 126 -27.00 -33.72 9.19
CA TYR A 126 -26.20 -34.67 9.94
C TYR A 126 -27.09 -35.46 10.89
N LYS A 127 -27.23 -36.77 10.64
CA LYS A 127 -27.96 -37.70 11.51
C LYS A 127 -26.95 -38.52 12.31
N ARG A 128 -26.89 -38.26 13.62
CA ARG A 128 -26.04 -39.00 14.54
C ARG A 128 -26.63 -40.38 14.81
N HIS A 129 -25.78 -41.40 14.91
CA HIS A 129 -26.22 -42.75 15.28
C HIS A 129 -26.69 -42.78 16.75
N GLN A 130 -27.71 -43.58 17.04
CA GLN A 130 -28.19 -43.78 18.40
C GLN A 130 -27.08 -44.41 19.26
N GLN A 131 -26.99 -44.03 20.55
CA GLN A 131 -25.96 -44.47 21.51
C GLN A 131 -24.50 -44.03 21.26
N LEU A 132 -24.18 -43.40 20.11
CA LEU A 132 -22.81 -42.96 19.82
C LEU A 132 -22.25 -42.01 20.88
N LEU A 133 -23.08 -41.09 21.41
CA LEU A 133 -22.65 -40.19 22.48
C LEU A 133 -22.41 -40.90 23.81
N ALA A 134 -23.19 -41.94 24.12
CA ALA A 134 -23.02 -42.71 25.34
C ALA A 134 -21.69 -43.47 25.31
N LEU A 135 -21.36 -44.03 24.15
CA LEU A 135 -20.09 -44.73 23.93
C LEU A 135 -18.88 -43.80 23.99
N LEU A 136 -19.00 -42.59 23.44
CA LEU A 136 -17.89 -41.65 23.30
C LEU A 136 -17.81 -40.57 24.39
N LYS A 137 -18.60 -40.68 25.47
CA LYS A 137 -18.75 -39.64 26.50
C LYS A 137 -17.42 -39.04 26.97
N ASP A 138 -16.43 -39.89 27.25
CA ASP A 138 -15.12 -39.47 27.77
C ASP A 138 -14.14 -39.01 26.67
N TYR A 139 -14.50 -39.24 25.41
CA TYR A 139 -13.71 -38.98 24.20
C TYR A 139 -14.33 -37.91 23.29
N ILE A 140 -15.14 -37.03 23.86
CA ILE A 140 -15.71 -35.87 23.15
C ILE A 140 -14.96 -34.60 23.56
N ASN A 141 -14.63 -33.78 22.56
CA ASN A 141 -14.22 -32.40 22.71
C ASN A 141 -15.36 -31.50 22.25
N ILE A 142 -15.72 -30.50 23.04
CA ILE A 142 -16.81 -29.56 22.73
C ILE A 142 -16.17 -28.21 22.40
N ALA A 143 -16.36 -27.76 21.16
CA ALA A 143 -15.93 -26.45 20.72
C ALA A 143 -16.80 -25.34 21.35
N PRO A 144 -16.29 -24.11 21.48
CA PRO A 144 -17.01 -23.05 22.17
C PRO A 144 -18.31 -22.60 21.47
N ASN A 145 -18.47 -22.89 20.18
CA ASN A 145 -19.72 -22.69 19.43
C ASN A 145 -20.76 -23.80 19.66
N GLY A 146 -20.48 -24.78 20.53
CA GLY A 146 -21.36 -25.89 20.87
C GLY A 146 -21.32 -27.08 19.90
N MET A 147 -20.30 -27.16 19.04
CA MET A 147 -20.07 -28.31 18.17
C MET A 147 -19.23 -29.38 18.87
N MET A 148 -19.57 -30.65 18.66
CA MET A 148 -18.84 -31.77 19.26
C MET A 148 -17.92 -32.43 18.24
N TYR A 149 -16.73 -32.81 18.69
CA TYR A 149 -15.71 -33.51 17.93
C TYR A 149 -15.19 -34.70 18.73
N THR A 150 -14.80 -35.78 18.06
CA THR A 150 -14.10 -36.89 18.72
C THR A 150 -12.66 -36.50 19.07
N LYS A 151 -12.16 -36.92 20.23
CA LYS A 151 -10.73 -36.79 20.56
C LYS A 151 -9.85 -37.71 19.68
N VAL A 152 -8.54 -37.46 19.70
CA VAL A 152 -7.56 -38.09 18.80
C VAL A 152 -7.43 -39.60 19.04
N GLU A 153 -7.68 -40.06 20.26
CA GLU A 153 -7.62 -41.45 20.70
C GLU A 153 -8.62 -42.34 19.94
N ILE A 154 -9.78 -41.78 19.57
CA ILE A 154 -10.80 -42.48 18.79
C ILE A 154 -10.51 -42.38 17.29
N ARG A 155 -10.18 -41.16 16.83
CA ARG A 155 -9.85 -40.90 15.43
C ARG A 155 -9.02 -39.64 15.30
N LYS A 156 -7.80 -39.79 14.77
CA LYS A 156 -7.00 -38.65 14.32
C LYS A 156 -7.62 -38.07 13.04
N SER A 157 -7.94 -36.78 13.05
CA SER A 157 -8.64 -36.18 11.93
C SER A 157 -7.83 -36.05 10.64
N LEU A 158 -8.51 -36.12 9.50
CA LEU A 158 -7.93 -35.93 8.18
C LEU A 158 -7.22 -34.58 8.01
N LEU A 159 -7.87 -33.49 8.45
CA LEU A 159 -7.28 -32.15 8.36
C LEU A 159 -6.10 -31.96 9.32
N ALA A 160 -6.15 -32.53 10.53
CA ALA A 160 -5.00 -32.48 11.43
C ALA A 160 -3.81 -33.27 10.88
N LYS A 161 -4.01 -34.45 10.28
CA LYS A 161 -2.93 -35.20 9.60
C LYS A 161 -2.27 -34.35 8.53
N MET A 162 -3.07 -33.80 7.62
CA MET A 162 -2.62 -32.92 6.54
C MET A 162 -1.84 -31.70 7.04
N LEU A 163 -2.40 -30.97 8.01
CA LEU A 163 -1.78 -29.75 8.53
C LEU A 163 -0.52 -30.05 9.34
N THR A 164 -0.48 -31.17 10.07
CA THR A 164 0.71 -31.62 10.80
C THR A 164 1.86 -31.85 9.83
N GLU A 165 1.64 -32.63 8.77
CA GLU A 165 2.65 -32.89 7.73
C GLU A 165 3.13 -31.59 7.07
N ILE A 166 2.21 -30.68 6.72
CA ILE A 166 2.53 -29.39 6.09
C ILE A 166 3.39 -28.52 7.03
N LEU A 167 3.02 -28.41 8.31
CA LEU A 167 3.72 -27.57 9.27
C LEU A 167 5.08 -28.17 9.66
N GLU A 168 5.17 -29.47 9.90
CA GLU A 168 6.43 -30.17 10.21
C GLU A 168 7.40 -30.10 9.04
N THR A 169 6.93 -30.38 7.81
CA THR A 169 7.75 -30.21 6.60
C THR A 169 8.23 -28.77 6.47
N ARG A 170 7.39 -27.80 6.80
CA ARG A 170 7.78 -26.38 6.74
C ARG A 170 8.86 -26.06 7.78
N VAL A 171 8.76 -26.59 8.99
CA VAL A 171 9.79 -26.42 10.04
C VAL A 171 11.11 -27.06 9.59
N MET A 172 11.05 -28.27 9.02
CA MET A 172 12.21 -28.97 8.45
C MET A 172 12.89 -28.13 7.35
N VAL A 173 12.13 -27.66 6.36
CA VAL A 173 12.63 -26.81 5.26
C VAL A 173 13.29 -25.54 5.82
N LYS A 174 12.65 -24.86 6.78
CA LYS A 174 13.21 -23.67 7.41
C LYS A 174 14.46 -23.96 8.25
N SER A 175 14.60 -25.17 8.79
CA SER A 175 15.81 -25.59 9.51
C SER A 175 16.96 -25.85 8.53
N GLY A 176 16.70 -26.54 7.42
CA GLY A 176 17.69 -26.74 6.35
C GLY A 176 18.19 -25.41 5.78
N MET A 177 17.29 -24.43 5.58
CA MET A 177 17.68 -23.07 5.15
C MET A 177 18.68 -22.39 6.10
N LYS A 178 18.73 -22.76 7.39
CA LYS A 178 19.70 -22.17 8.32
C LYS A 178 21.08 -22.81 8.24
N GLN A 179 21.17 -24.05 7.78
CA GLN A 179 22.41 -24.82 7.66
C GLN A 179 23.15 -24.45 6.39
N ASP A 180 22.46 -24.46 5.25
CA ASP A 180 23.08 -24.32 3.92
C ASP A 180 23.04 -22.87 3.41
N LYS A 181 23.57 -21.91 4.16
CA LYS A 181 23.44 -20.47 3.83
C LYS A 181 24.17 -20.05 2.55
N ASP A 182 25.21 -20.80 2.18
CA ASP A 182 26.12 -20.39 1.11
C ASP A 182 25.64 -20.83 -0.29
N ASP A 183 24.75 -21.84 -0.37
CA ASP A 183 24.15 -22.28 -1.63
C ASP A 183 22.91 -21.46 -1.97
N LYS A 184 23.09 -20.43 -2.79
CA LYS A 184 22.01 -19.56 -3.27
C LYS A 184 20.89 -20.34 -3.96
N THR A 185 21.22 -21.34 -4.78
CA THR A 185 20.23 -22.08 -5.56
C THR A 185 19.34 -22.94 -4.67
N LEU A 186 19.95 -23.61 -3.68
CA LEU A 186 19.22 -24.36 -2.67
C LEU A 186 18.38 -23.44 -1.78
N GLN A 187 18.91 -22.29 -1.37
CA GLN A 187 18.16 -21.30 -0.59
C GLN A 187 16.91 -20.81 -1.31
N GLN A 188 17.01 -20.54 -2.61
CA GLN A 188 15.86 -20.16 -3.44
C GLN A 188 14.81 -21.27 -3.48
N LEU A 189 15.23 -22.51 -3.74
CA LEU A 189 14.34 -23.67 -3.79
C LEU A 189 13.62 -23.88 -2.45
N LEU A 190 14.36 -23.88 -1.34
CA LEU A 190 13.79 -24.06 0.00
C LEU A 190 12.87 -22.90 0.39
N ASN A 191 13.20 -21.66 0.00
CA ASN A 191 12.33 -20.51 0.24
C ASN A 191 11.00 -20.64 -0.53
N ASN A 192 11.06 -21.01 -1.82
CA ASN A 192 9.87 -21.26 -2.62
C ASN A 192 9.00 -22.37 -2.02
N ARG A 193 9.63 -23.45 -1.51
CA ARG A 193 8.94 -24.55 -0.83
C ARG A 193 8.26 -24.11 0.47
N GLN A 194 8.94 -23.34 1.35
CA GLN A 194 8.32 -22.89 2.60
C GLN A 194 7.18 -21.90 2.38
N LEU A 195 7.24 -21.07 1.33
CA LEU A 195 6.16 -20.16 0.95
C LEU A 195 4.93 -20.93 0.48
N ALA A 196 5.12 -21.96 -0.35
CA ALA A 196 4.02 -22.82 -0.81
C ALA A 196 3.35 -23.55 0.37
N LEU A 197 4.13 -24.09 1.31
CA LEU A 197 3.62 -24.72 2.54
C LEU A 197 2.87 -23.72 3.43
N LYS A 198 3.40 -22.50 3.60
CA LYS A 198 2.72 -21.42 4.34
C LYS A 198 1.36 -21.09 3.72
N LEU A 199 1.33 -20.94 2.39
CA LEU A 199 0.10 -20.64 1.67
C LEU A 199 -0.95 -21.73 1.91
N LEU A 200 -0.57 -23.01 1.76
CA LEU A 200 -1.46 -24.14 1.99
C LEU A 200 -2.07 -24.16 3.40
N ALA A 201 -1.23 -24.00 4.43
CA ALA A 201 -1.69 -23.97 5.81
C ALA A 201 -2.76 -22.86 6.00
N ASN A 202 -2.50 -21.66 5.47
CA ASN A 202 -3.42 -20.53 5.57
C ASN A 202 -4.72 -20.74 4.79
N VAL A 203 -4.67 -21.35 3.60
CA VAL A 203 -5.88 -21.56 2.78
C VAL A 203 -6.71 -22.77 3.20
N THR A 204 -6.18 -23.66 4.03
CA THR A 204 -6.90 -24.86 4.51
C THR A 204 -8.11 -24.50 5.35
N TYR A 205 -7.98 -23.54 6.28
CA TYR A 205 -9.13 -22.98 6.98
C TYR A 205 -10.14 -22.37 6.00
N GLY A 206 -9.65 -21.56 5.05
CA GLY A 206 -10.49 -20.90 4.04
C GLY A 206 -11.27 -21.86 3.13
N TYR A 207 -10.81 -23.11 3.00
CA TYR A 207 -11.56 -24.16 2.30
C TYR A 207 -12.84 -24.55 3.05
N THR A 208 -12.78 -24.64 4.38
CA THR A 208 -13.96 -24.93 5.23
C THR A 208 -14.94 -23.76 5.27
N SER A 209 -14.46 -22.52 5.23
CA SER A 209 -15.28 -21.30 5.37
C SER A 209 -15.85 -20.75 4.06
N ALA A 210 -15.69 -21.45 2.93
CA ALA A 210 -16.03 -20.93 1.61
C ALA A 210 -17.54 -20.96 1.32
N SER A 211 -18.31 -20.02 1.89
CA SER A 211 -19.78 -20.08 1.85
C SER A 211 -20.43 -19.84 0.48
N PHE A 212 -19.75 -19.16 -0.47
CA PHE A 212 -20.33 -18.81 -1.78
C PHE A 212 -19.87 -19.72 -2.92
N SER A 213 -18.55 -19.92 -3.05
CA SER A 213 -17.91 -20.69 -4.12
C SER A 213 -17.19 -21.94 -3.60
N GLY A 214 -17.52 -22.38 -2.40
CA GLY A 214 -16.93 -23.57 -1.77
C GLY A 214 -17.22 -24.85 -2.53
N ARG A 215 -16.23 -25.75 -2.58
CA ARG A 215 -16.41 -27.11 -3.10
C ARG A 215 -16.85 -28.10 -2.03
N MET A 216 -16.38 -27.98 -0.80
CA MET A 216 -16.87 -28.78 0.33
C MET A 216 -16.90 -27.93 1.63
N PRO A 217 -17.70 -26.84 1.67
CA PRO A 217 -17.71 -25.93 2.82
C PRO A 217 -18.43 -26.54 4.02
N CYS A 218 -18.06 -26.10 5.22
CA CYS A 218 -18.73 -26.43 6.47
C CYS A 218 -18.62 -25.27 7.46
N SER A 219 -19.70 -24.49 7.55
CA SER A 219 -19.85 -23.34 8.44
C SER A 219 -19.56 -23.70 9.90
N GLU A 220 -20.03 -24.87 10.36
CA GLU A 220 -19.91 -25.32 11.73
C GLU A 220 -18.44 -25.55 12.14
N ILE A 221 -17.63 -26.09 11.24
CA ILE A 221 -16.19 -26.29 11.47
C ILE A 221 -15.47 -24.96 11.43
N ALA A 222 -15.77 -24.12 10.44
CA ALA A 222 -15.15 -22.79 10.32
C ALA A 222 -15.40 -21.93 11.57
N ASP A 223 -16.65 -21.90 12.04
CA ASP A 223 -17.03 -21.18 13.27
C ASP A 223 -16.34 -21.75 14.51
N SER A 224 -16.21 -23.08 14.62
CA SER A 224 -15.49 -23.73 15.73
C SER A 224 -14.03 -23.28 15.80
N ILE A 225 -13.37 -23.18 14.64
CA ILE A 225 -11.98 -22.73 14.51
C ILE A 225 -11.85 -21.27 14.93
N VAL A 226 -12.68 -20.39 14.38
CA VAL A 226 -12.63 -18.94 14.66
C VAL A 226 -12.93 -18.65 16.12
N GLN A 227 -13.98 -19.27 16.67
CA GLN A 227 -14.37 -19.03 18.06
C GLN A 227 -13.32 -19.54 19.05
N THR A 228 -12.73 -20.72 18.79
CA THR A 228 -11.63 -21.24 19.63
C THR A 228 -10.38 -20.37 19.53
N GLY A 229 -10.06 -19.85 18.34
CA GLY A 229 -8.97 -18.90 18.16
C GLY A 229 -9.19 -17.60 18.94
N ARG A 230 -10.42 -17.07 18.90
CA ARG A 230 -10.83 -15.91 19.69
C ARG A 230 -10.69 -16.14 21.19
N GLU A 231 -11.22 -17.24 21.72
CA GLU A 231 -11.12 -17.58 23.15
C GLU A 231 -9.65 -17.74 23.57
N THR A 232 -8.82 -18.34 22.71
CA THR A 232 -7.37 -18.48 22.95
C THR A 232 -6.71 -17.11 23.12
N LEU A 233 -7.10 -16.14 22.29
CA LEU A 233 -6.58 -14.77 22.36
C LEU A 233 -7.09 -14.03 23.60
N GLU A 234 -8.39 -14.14 23.91
CA GLU A 234 -9.01 -13.54 25.10
C GLU A 234 -8.38 -14.09 26.40
N ARG A 235 -8.13 -15.40 26.47
CA ARG A 235 -7.41 -16.05 27.58
C ARG A 235 -5.98 -15.54 27.71
N ALA A 236 -5.28 -15.36 26.59
CA ALA A 236 -3.93 -14.81 26.61
C ALA A 236 -3.90 -13.36 27.11
N ILE A 237 -4.87 -12.53 26.71
CA ILE A 237 -5.01 -11.15 27.19
C ILE A 237 -5.25 -11.13 28.71
N ALA A 238 -6.22 -11.90 29.19
CA ALA A 238 -6.54 -11.98 30.61
C ALA A 238 -5.33 -12.43 31.44
N TYR A 239 -4.56 -13.40 30.95
CA TYR A 239 -3.36 -13.86 31.64
C TYR A 239 -2.26 -12.79 31.67
N ILE A 240 -2.01 -12.09 30.56
CA ILE A 240 -1.03 -10.99 30.50
C ILE A 240 -1.37 -9.90 31.53
N HIS A 241 -2.64 -9.53 31.67
CA HIS A 241 -3.08 -8.53 32.66
C HIS A 241 -3.02 -9.03 34.10
N SER A 242 -3.15 -10.35 34.33
CA SER A 242 -3.12 -10.92 35.69
C SER A 242 -1.74 -10.94 36.33
N VAL A 243 -0.67 -10.83 35.54
CA VAL A 243 0.72 -10.93 36.02
C VAL A 243 1.30 -9.53 36.24
N GLU A 244 1.14 -9.00 37.45
CA GLU A 244 1.52 -7.63 37.81
C GLU A 244 3.00 -7.29 37.54
N ARG A 245 3.92 -8.25 37.73
CA ARG A 245 5.36 -8.04 37.56
C ARG A 245 5.76 -7.55 36.17
N TRP A 246 4.98 -7.88 35.13
CA TRP A 246 5.25 -7.44 33.77
C TRP A 246 4.91 -5.96 33.57
N GLY A 247 3.94 -5.42 34.31
CA GLY A 247 3.44 -4.06 34.10
C GLY A 247 2.95 -3.85 32.67
N ALA A 248 2.29 -4.87 32.12
CA ALA A 248 1.95 -4.99 30.72
C ALA A 248 0.49 -4.62 30.47
N GLU A 249 0.24 -3.77 29.46
CA GLU A 249 -1.11 -3.43 29.00
C GLU A 249 -1.30 -3.88 27.56
N VAL A 250 -2.42 -4.55 27.26
CA VAL A 250 -2.72 -4.97 25.89
C VAL A 250 -3.53 -3.86 25.24
N VAL A 251 -2.91 -3.16 24.29
CA VAL A 251 -3.47 -1.93 23.70
C VAL A 251 -4.08 -2.16 22.31
N TYR A 252 -3.78 -3.30 21.67
CA TYR A 252 -4.37 -3.72 20.40
C TYR A 252 -4.23 -5.23 20.20
N GLY A 253 -5.11 -5.79 19.36
CA GLY A 253 -5.04 -7.18 18.91
C GLY A 253 -5.73 -7.34 17.56
N ASP A 254 -5.08 -8.03 16.63
CA ASP A 254 -5.58 -8.31 15.28
C ASP A 254 -5.50 -9.81 15.03
N THR A 255 -6.64 -10.50 15.21
CA THR A 255 -6.90 -11.92 14.93
C THR A 255 -6.02 -12.95 15.67
N ASP A 256 -4.72 -12.90 15.44
CA ASP A 256 -3.67 -13.81 15.91
C ASP A 256 -2.52 -13.07 16.62
N SER A 257 -2.52 -11.74 16.57
CA SER A 257 -1.49 -10.89 17.16
C SER A 257 -1.97 -10.07 18.36
N LEU A 258 -1.07 -9.83 19.31
CA LEU A 258 -1.26 -9.01 20.51
C LEU A 258 -0.18 -7.92 20.58
N PHE A 259 -0.63 -6.70 20.86
CA PHE A 259 0.21 -5.51 21.01
C PHE A 259 0.24 -5.14 22.49
N VAL A 260 1.40 -5.34 23.12
CA VAL A 260 1.55 -5.20 24.57
C VAL A 260 2.44 -4.01 24.87
N TYR A 261 1.87 -2.96 25.46
CA TYR A 261 2.59 -1.76 25.85
C TYR A 261 3.29 -1.96 27.20
N LEU A 262 4.58 -1.61 27.24
CA LEU A 262 5.42 -1.69 28.43
C LEU A 262 5.89 -0.28 28.81
N LYS A 263 5.03 0.45 29.55
CA LYS A 263 5.28 1.84 29.94
C LYS A 263 6.56 1.98 30.77
N GLY A 264 7.47 2.86 30.32
CA GLY A 264 8.70 3.18 31.05
C GLY A 264 9.77 2.08 31.04
N ARG A 265 9.59 0.98 30.29
CA ARG A 265 10.61 -0.06 30.12
C ARG A 265 11.60 0.32 29.02
N THR A 266 12.81 -0.22 29.10
CA THR A 266 13.81 -0.10 28.03
C THR A 266 13.57 -1.15 26.94
N LYS A 267 14.14 -0.93 25.74
CA LYS A 267 14.11 -1.92 24.65
C LYS A 267 14.58 -3.30 25.13
N ASP A 268 15.69 -3.35 25.86
CA ASP A 268 16.28 -4.59 26.35
C ASP A 268 15.35 -5.34 27.30
N GLN A 269 14.79 -4.64 28.28
CA GLN A 269 13.78 -5.22 29.19
C GLN A 269 12.56 -5.73 28.44
N ALA A 270 12.16 -5.03 27.37
CA ALA A 270 11.03 -5.44 26.54
C ALA A 270 11.31 -6.77 25.82
N PHE A 271 12.54 -7.02 25.37
CA PHE A 271 12.91 -8.33 24.80
C PHE A 271 12.83 -9.45 25.84
N ASP A 272 13.29 -9.20 27.07
CA ASP A 272 13.25 -10.20 28.15
C ASP A 272 11.79 -10.54 28.53
N ILE A 273 10.97 -9.51 28.78
CA ILE A 273 9.54 -9.66 29.11
C ILE A 273 8.77 -10.31 27.96
N GLY A 274 9.03 -9.92 26.71
CA GLY A 274 8.35 -10.48 25.54
C GLY A 274 8.59 -11.98 25.37
N ASN A 275 9.82 -12.45 25.62
CA ASN A 275 10.13 -13.87 25.61
C ASN A 275 9.46 -14.63 26.77
N GLU A 276 9.41 -14.02 27.95
CA GLU A 276 8.75 -14.61 29.12
C GLU A 276 7.24 -14.79 28.89
N ILE A 277 6.56 -13.76 28.39
CA ILE A 277 5.14 -13.82 28.04
C ILE A 277 4.89 -14.89 26.97
N ALA A 278 5.69 -14.88 25.89
CA ALA A 278 5.54 -15.85 24.81
C ALA A 278 5.67 -17.30 25.30
N LYS A 279 6.62 -17.56 26.22
CA LYS A 279 6.79 -18.87 26.83
C LYS A 279 5.59 -19.26 27.71
N ALA A 280 5.20 -18.39 28.65
CA ALA A 280 4.11 -18.68 29.57
C ALA A 280 2.77 -18.94 28.84
N ILE A 281 2.45 -18.14 27.82
CA ILE A 281 1.25 -18.35 26.99
C ILE A 281 1.38 -19.60 26.12
N THR A 282 2.58 -19.98 25.68
CA THR A 282 2.74 -21.25 24.94
C THR A 282 2.50 -22.44 25.86
N ASP A 283 3.05 -22.41 27.08
CA ASP A 283 2.97 -23.53 28.03
C ASP A 283 1.54 -23.76 28.56
N MET A 284 0.69 -22.73 28.58
CA MET A 284 -0.73 -22.87 28.98
C MET A 284 -1.65 -23.44 27.89
N ASN A 285 -1.17 -23.58 26.65
CA ASN A 285 -1.99 -24.00 25.51
C ASN A 285 -1.63 -25.42 25.03
N PRO A 286 -2.59 -26.17 24.46
CA PRO A 286 -2.31 -27.50 23.90
C PRO A 286 -1.38 -27.40 22.69
N ARG A 287 -0.50 -28.39 22.53
CA ARG A 287 0.35 -28.49 21.34
C ARG A 287 -0.52 -28.67 20.08
N PRO A 288 -0.22 -28.02 18.94
CA PRO A 288 0.98 -27.22 18.63
C PRO A 288 0.79 -25.69 18.76
N ILE A 289 -0.22 -25.20 19.50
CA ILE A 289 -0.46 -23.77 19.66
C ILE A 289 0.74 -23.11 20.35
N LYS A 290 1.37 -22.14 19.67
CA LYS A 290 2.57 -21.48 20.14
C LYS A 290 2.50 -19.97 19.89
N LEU A 291 2.68 -19.19 20.95
CA LEU A 291 2.84 -17.75 20.86
C LEU A 291 4.31 -17.43 20.57
N LYS A 292 4.55 -16.56 19.60
CA LYS A 292 5.89 -16.13 19.22
C LYS A 292 6.04 -14.64 19.50
N PHE A 293 7.12 -14.29 20.18
CA PHE A 293 7.57 -12.92 20.22
C PHE A 293 8.26 -12.56 18.90
N GLU A 294 7.72 -11.59 18.18
CA GLU A 294 8.19 -11.24 16.83
C GLU A 294 9.15 -10.06 16.83
N LYS A 295 8.76 -8.99 17.51
CA LYS A 295 9.44 -7.68 17.43
C LYS A 295 8.97 -6.74 18.53
N VAL A 296 9.75 -5.67 18.70
CA VAL A 296 9.40 -4.51 19.53
C VAL A 296 9.25 -3.28 18.63
N TYR A 297 8.17 -2.53 18.80
CA TYR A 297 8.06 -1.18 18.27
C TYR A 297 8.51 -0.14 19.28
N HIS A 298 9.41 0.77 18.89
CA HIS A 298 9.85 1.87 19.72
C HIS A 298 10.47 3.01 18.89
N PRO A 299 9.79 4.18 18.73
CA PRO A 299 8.41 4.47 19.10
C PRO A 299 7.38 3.86 18.11
N CYS A 300 6.09 3.99 18.44
CA CYS A 300 4.96 3.50 17.63
C CYS A 300 3.78 4.48 17.65
N VAL A 301 2.96 4.46 16.60
CA VAL A 301 1.65 5.10 16.53
C VAL A 301 0.61 4.05 16.15
N LEU A 302 -0.42 3.91 16.97
CA LEU A 302 -1.62 3.15 16.63
C LEU A 302 -2.73 4.14 16.25
N LEU A 303 -3.30 3.99 15.04
CA LEU A 303 -4.34 4.90 14.54
C LEU A 303 -5.72 4.29 14.62
N ALA A 304 -5.88 3.12 13.99
CA ALA A 304 -7.15 2.40 13.87
C ALA A 304 -6.85 0.93 13.54
N LYS A 305 -7.88 0.09 13.48
CA LYS A 305 -7.73 -1.32 13.08
C LYS A 305 -6.94 -1.42 11.78
N LYS A 306 -5.88 -2.24 11.79
CA LYS A 306 -4.98 -2.49 10.66
C LYS A 306 -4.26 -1.24 10.14
N ARG A 307 -4.18 -0.18 10.94
CA ARG A 307 -3.52 1.10 10.63
C ARG A 307 -2.59 1.52 11.76
N TYR A 308 -1.30 1.25 11.60
CA TYR A 308 -0.27 1.58 12.59
C TYR A 308 1.10 1.71 11.92
N VAL A 309 2.01 2.40 12.59
CA VAL A 309 3.37 2.65 12.10
C VAL A 309 4.34 2.77 13.28
N GLY A 310 5.55 2.24 13.12
CA GLY A 310 6.55 2.32 14.18
C GLY A 310 7.94 1.92 13.71
N TYR A 311 8.92 2.19 14.57
CA TYR A 311 10.27 1.70 14.42
C TYR A 311 10.40 0.31 15.04
N LYS A 312 10.63 -0.67 14.17
CA LYS A 312 10.65 -2.09 14.47
C LYS A 312 12.07 -2.56 14.77
N TYR A 313 12.19 -3.30 15.87
CA TYR A 313 13.38 -4.06 16.27
C TYR A 313 13.03 -5.54 16.35
N GLU A 314 13.69 -6.38 15.55
CA GLU A 314 13.52 -7.84 15.57
C GLU A 314 14.48 -8.54 16.54
N THR A 315 15.63 -7.92 16.79
CA THR A 315 16.66 -8.47 17.69
C THR A 315 17.10 -7.45 18.74
N ARG A 316 17.58 -7.96 19.87
CA ARG A 316 18.12 -7.15 20.96
C ARG A 316 19.27 -6.26 20.48
N ASP A 317 20.18 -6.81 19.70
CA ASP A 317 21.40 -6.11 19.25
C ASP A 317 21.17 -5.19 18.04
N GLN A 318 19.95 -5.15 17.49
CA GLN A 318 19.63 -4.26 16.37
C GLN A 318 19.74 -2.80 16.82
N ALA A 319 20.74 -2.10 16.29
CA ALA A 319 20.98 -0.68 16.56
C ALA A 319 20.05 0.22 15.72
N LYS A 320 19.97 -0.04 14.40
CA LYS A 320 19.13 0.75 13.49
C LYS A 320 17.73 0.15 13.36
N PRO A 321 16.65 0.89 13.65
CA PRO A 321 15.30 0.40 13.46
C PRO A 321 14.93 0.26 11.99
N GLU A 322 13.98 -0.63 11.71
CA GLU A 322 13.28 -0.69 10.43
C GLU A 322 11.98 0.13 10.54
N PHE A 323 11.69 0.98 9.54
CA PHE A 323 10.41 1.68 9.46
C PHE A 323 9.34 0.73 8.95
N ASP A 324 8.39 0.36 9.80
CA ASP A 324 7.33 -0.59 9.45
C ASP A 324 5.97 0.11 9.59
N ALA A 325 5.28 0.21 8.45
CA ALA A 325 4.00 0.86 8.29
C ALA A 325 2.97 -0.14 7.77
N LYS A 326 1.80 -0.20 8.41
CA LYS A 326 0.68 -1.08 8.04
C LYS A 326 -0.56 -0.25 7.79
N GLY A 327 -1.14 -0.38 6.60
CA GLY A 327 -2.45 0.20 6.23
C GLY A 327 -2.55 1.72 6.15
N ILE A 328 -1.48 2.45 6.48
CA ILE A 328 -1.37 3.91 6.30
C ILE A 328 -0.95 4.25 4.87
N GLU A 329 -1.04 5.53 4.52
CA GLU A 329 -0.91 6.01 3.15
C GLU A 329 0.48 5.76 2.55
N THR A 330 1.54 5.69 3.36
CA THR A 330 2.91 5.33 2.93
C THR A 330 3.03 4.00 2.16
N VAL A 331 2.19 3.00 2.45
CA VAL A 331 2.24 1.67 1.79
C VAL A 331 1.08 1.45 0.81
N ARG A 332 0.12 2.38 0.77
CA ARG A 332 -1.07 2.26 -0.06
C ARG A 332 -0.83 2.82 -1.45
N ARG A 333 -1.32 2.11 -2.48
CA ARG A 333 -1.10 2.46 -3.90
C ARG A 333 -2.22 3.32 -4.51
N ASP A 334 -3.20 3.76 -3.74
CA ASP A 334 -4.33 4.58 -4.22
C ASP A 334 -4.11 6.09 -4.06
N GLY A 335 -3.06 6.49 -3.34
CA GLY A 335 -2.58 7.85 -3.17
C GLY A 335 -1.54 8.28 -4.23
N THR A 336 -0.68 9.23 -3.86
CA THR A 336 0.42 9.71 -4.73
C THR A 336 1.80 9.35 -4.16
N PRO A 337 2.84 9.17 -5.00
CA PRO A 337 4.20 8.98 -4.49
C PRO A 337 4.70 10.15 -3.62
N ALA A 338 4.27 11.39 -3.90
CA ALA A 338 4.57 12.56 -3.09
C ALA A 338 4.02 12.41 -1.66
N GLU A 339 2.76 12.00 -1.52
CA GLU A 339 2.13 11.73 -0.22
C GLU A 339 2.93 10.70 0.58
N GLN A 340 3.25 9.55 -0.02
CA GLN A 340 4.02 8.49 0.64
C GLN A 340 5.37 8.99 1.16
N LYS A 341 6.15 9.68 0.31
CA LYS A 341 7.49 10.17 0.64
C LYS A 341 7.44 11.27 1.72
N ILE A 342 6.47 12.18 1.63
CA ILE A 342 6.33 13.30 2.58
C ILE A 342 5.89 12.77 3.95
N GLU A 343 4.90 11.88 3.98
CA GLU A 343 4.40 11.28 5.21
C GLU A 343 5.47 10.42 5.88
N GLU A 344 6.14 9.54 5.13
CA GLU A 344 7.22 8.73 5.68
C GLU A 344 8.33 9.61 6.27
N LYS A 345 8.77 10.64 5.55
CA LYS A 345 9.83 11.53 6.07
C LYS A 345 9.37 12.32 7.29
N ALA A 346 8.12 12.77 7.34
CA ALA A 346 7.57 13.46 8.50
C ALA A 346 7.49 12.54 9.74
N LEU A 347 7.11 11.28 9.54
CA LEU A 347 7.07 10.28 10.62
C LEU A 347 8.46 9.90 11.11
N ARG A 348 9.42 9.73 10.20
CA ARG A 348 10.82 9.49 10.57
C ARG A 348 11.39 10.63 11.40
N LEU A 349 11.13 11.89 11.00
CA LEU A 349 11.52 13.05 11.77
C LEU A 349 10.90 13.02 13.18
N LEU A 350 9.60 12.75 13.30
CA LEU A 350 8.94 12.61 14.61
C LEU A 350 9.61 11.52 15.47
N PHE A 351 9.90 10.35 14.89
CA PHE A 351 10.45 9.22 15.63
C PHE A 351 11.92 9.40 16.02
N GLU A 352 12.70 10.11 15.20
CA GLU A 352 14.13 10.35 15.44
C GLU A 352 14.39 11.51 16.39
N THR A 353 13.62 12.60 16.29
CA THR A 353 13.90 13.84 17.03
C THR A 353 12.92 14.13 18.15
N ALA A 354 11.73 13.51 18.12
CA ALA A 354 10.60 13.85 19.00
C ALA A 354 10.24 15.36 19.01
N ASP A 355 10.60 16.09 17.96
CA ASP A 355 10.44 17.56 17.87
C ASP A 355 9.44 17.94 16.76
N LEU A 356 8.25 18.38 17.19
CA LEU A 356 7.18 18.83 16.31
C LEU A 356 7.54 20.09 15.51
N SER A 357 8.48 20.91 15.98
CA SER A 357 8.91 22.12 15.30
C SER A 357 9.63 21.79 13.99
N GLN A 358 10.47 20.75 14.01
CA GLN A 358 11.17 20.25 12.82
C GLN A 358 10.19 19.62 11.82
N VAL A 359 9.19 18.89 12.31
CA VAL A 359 8.13 18.32 11.47
C VAL A 359 7.32 19.44 10.80
N LYS A 360 6.91 20.46 11.56
CA LYS A 360 6.21 21.66 11.05
C LYS A 360 7.02 22.36 9.97
N ALA A 361 8.29 22.65 10.24
CA ALA A 361 9.18 23.31 9.29
C ALA A 361 9.35 22.50 8.00
N TYR A 362 9.49 21.18 8.11
CA TYR A 362 9.55 20.28 6.96
C TYR A 362 8.25 20.32 6.15
N PHE A 363 7.09 20.17 6.80
CA PHE A 363 5.78 20.19 6.15
C PHE A 363 5.52 21.51 5.42
N GLN A 364 5.77 22.65 6.08
CA GLN A 364 5.61 23.97 5.48
C GLN A 364 6.54 24.15 4.26
N LYS A 365 7.79 23.68 4.35
CA LYS A 365 8.72 23.70 3.20
C LYS A 365 8.21 22.87 2.03
N GLN A 366 7.55 21.72 2.27
CA GLN A 366 6.94 20.95 1.17
C GLN A 366 5.72 21.65 0.58
N CYS A 367 4.84 22.20 1.42
CA CYS A 367 3.69 22.99 0.96
C CYS A 367 4.14 24.17 0.09
N GLU A 368 5.21 24.86 0.50
CA GLU A 368 5.79 25.96 -0.28
C GLU A 368 6.29 25.49 -1.66
N LYS A 369 7.02 24.37 -1.73
CA LYS A 369 7.47 23.79 -3.00
C LYS A 369 6.30 23.44 -3.93
N ILE A 370 5.23 22.87 -3.38
CA ILE A 370 4.02 22.50 -4.11
C ILE A 370 3.32 23.76 -4.64
N MET A 371 3.09 24.76 -3.77
CA MET A 371 2.51 26.05 -4.16
C MET A 371 3.37 26.77 -5.20
N ARG A 372 4.70 26.71 -5.14
CA ARG A 372 5.62 27.28 -6.15
C ARG A 372 5.74 26.44 -7.43
N GLY A 373 5.31 25.19 -7.41
CA GLY A 373 5.33 24.30 -8.58
C GLY A 373 6.70 23.71 -8.84
N GLN A 374 7.56 23.73 -7.83
CA GLN A 374 8.90 23.17 -7.84
C GLN A 374 8.86 21.68 -7.47
N VAL A 375 7.95 20.95 -8.12
CA VAL A 375 7.70 19.53 -7.91
C VAL A 375 7.84 18.73 -9.21
N SER A 376 8.13 17.45 -9.08
CA SER A 376 8.03 16.47 -10.17
C SER A 376 6.55 16.17 -10.43
N ILE A 377 6.12 16.13 -11.68
CA ILE A 377 4.73 15.78 -12.01
C ILE A 377 4.47 14.30 -11.72
N GLN A 378 5.47 13.44 -11.93
CA GLN A 378 5.38 12.00 -11.68
C GLN A 378 4.96 11.68 -10.25
N ASP A 379 5.52 12.42 -9.27
CA ASP A 379 5.21 12.21 -7.86
C ASP A 379 3.76 12.58 -7.49
N PHE A 380 3.04 13.28 -8.36
CA PHE A 380 1.64 13.72 -8.15
C PHE A 380 0.64 12.94 -9.01
N CYS A 381 1.10 11.91 -9.74
CA CYS A 381 0.25 11.01 -10.49
C CYS A 381 -0.44 10.01 -9.55
N PHE A 382 -1.77 9.94 -9.62
CA PHE A 382 -2.53 8.81 -9.10
C PHE A 382 -2.47 7.66 -10.11
N ALA A 383 -2.46 6.41 -9.65
CA ALA A 383 -2.53 5.23 -10.52
C ALA A 383 -3.55 4.22 -9.97
N LYS A 384 -4.79 4.26 -10.48
CA LYS A 384 -5.90 3.41 -10.02
C LYS A 384 -6.29 2.38 -11.06
N GLU A 385 -6.65 1.19 -10.60
CA GLU A 385 -7.09 0.07 -11.45
C GLU A 385 -8.41 0.42 -12.13
N VAL A 386 -8.48 0.15 -13.43
CA VAL A 386 -9.67 0.37 -14.25
C VAL A 386 -10.27 -0.98 -14.64
N LYS A 387 -11.54 -1.18 -14.31
CA LYS A 387 -12.33 -2.38 -14.62
C LYS A 387 -13.52 -2.01 -15.49
N LEU A 388 -13.25 -1.68 -16.76
CA LEU A 388 -14.29 -1.34 -17.73
C LEU A 388 -15.34 -2.47 -17.81
N GLY A 389 -16.61 -2.09 -17.97
CA GLY A 389 -17.75 -3.02 -17.99
C GLY A 389 -18.28 -3.47 -16.62
N THR A 390 -17.60 -3.15 -15.51
CA THR A 390 -18.08 -3.51 -14.14
C THR A 390 -18.71 -2.36 -13.37
N TYR A 391 -18.60 -1.13 -13.88
CA TYR A 391 -19.11 0.07 -13.21
C TYR A 391 -20.62 0.23 -13.41
N SER A 392 -21.29 0.71 -12.38
CA SER A 392 -22.72 1.03 -12.40
C SER A 392 -23.01 2.27 -13.26
N ASP A 393 -24.11 2.24 -14.00
CA ASP A 393 -24.60 3.39 -14.79
C ASP A 393 -25.21 4.51 -13.93
N LYS A 394 -25.40 4.27 -12.62
CA LYS A 394 -26.07 5.21 -11.69
C LYS A 394 -25.21 6.42 -11.28
N GLY A 395 -23.99 6.57 -11.81
CA GLY A 395 -23.09 7.66 -11.45
C GLY A 395 -21.90 7.81 -12.40
N PRO A 396 -21.14 8.90 -12.27
CA PRO A 396 -19.94 9.09 -13.08
C PRO A 396 -18.90 8.01 -12.75
N PRO A 397 -18.24 7.44 -13.76
CA PRO A 397 -17.22 6.41 -13.54
C PRO A 397 -15.98 7.02 -12.86
N PRO A 398 -15.08 6.19 -12.30
CA PRO A 398 -13.82 6.69 -11.75
C PRO A 398 -13.00 7.48 -12.79
N PRO A 399 -12.16 8.44 -12.37
CA PRO A 399 -11.38 9.28 -13.31
C PRO A 399 -10.54 8.49 -14.31
N GLY A 400 -9.91 7.40 -13.88
CA GLY A 400 -9.13 6.54 -14.76
C GLY A 400 -9.97 5.94 -15.89
N ALA A 401 -11.20 5.52 -15.60
CA ALA A 401 -12.12 4.98 -16.61
C ALA A 401 -12.54 6.07 -17.62
N LEU A 402 -12.84 7.28 -17.15
CA LEU A 402 -13.17 8.41 -18.04
C LEU A 402 -12.01 8.75 -18.98
N ILE A 403 -10.78 8.76 -18.46
CA ILE A 403 -9.56 9.02 -19.26
C ILE A 403 -9.36 7.90 -20.28
N SER A 404 -9.55 6.65 -19.90
CA SER A 404 -9.51 5.51 -20.82
C SER A 404 -10.56 5.64 -21.93
N THR A 405 -11.81 5.97 -21.60
CA THR A 405 -12.86 6.18 -22.62
C THR A 405 -12.49 7.31 -23.58
N LYS A 406 -11.93 8.42 -23.09
CA LYS A 406 -11.43 9.50 -23.97
C LYS A 406 -10.30 9.03 -24.89
N ARG A 407 -9.37 8.20 -24.39
CA ARG A 407 -8.30 7.61 -25.19
C ARG A 407 -8.86 6.65 -26.24
N MET A 408 -9.83 5.83 -25.89
CA MET A 408 -10.52 4.90 -26.81
C MET A 408 -11.28 5.64 -27.93
N LEU A 409 -11.85 6.81 -27.65
CA LEU A 409 -12.49 7.65 -28.68
C LEU A 409 -11.46 8.21 -29.69
N ALA A 410 -10.21 8.43 -29.26
CA ALA A 410 -9.14 8.89 -30.14
C ALA A 410 -8.47 7.72 -30.89
N ASP A 411 -8.27 6.59 -30.20
CA ASP A 411 -7.77 5.33 -30.76
C ASP A 411 -8.46 4.16 -30.06
N ALA A 412 -9.31 3.42 -30.79
CA ALA A 412 -10.05 2.28 -30.26
C ALA A 412 -9.14 1.18 -29.69
N ARG A 413 -7.87 1.10 -30.12
CA ARG A 413 -6.89 0.13 -29.61
C ARG A 413 -6.26 0.52 -28.28
N ALA A 414 -6.51 1.74 -27.79
CA ALA A 414 -6.03 2.21 -26.49
C ALA A 414 -6.93 1.75 -25.31
N GLU A 415 -7.71 0.69 -25.50
CA GLU A 415 -8.52 0.09 -24.45
C GLU A 415 -7.62 -0.54 -23.37
N PRO A 416 -7.77 -0.15 -22.09
CA PRO A 416 -6.99 -0.72 -21.01
C PRO A 416 -7.39 -2.17 -20.73
N GLN A 417 -6.41 -2.99 -20.34
CA GLN A 417 -6.67 -4.35 -19.88
C GLN A 417 -7.44 -4.35 -18.55
N TYR A 418 -8.10 -5.46 -18.23
CA TYR A 418 -8.86 -5.59 -16.98
C TYR A 418 -7.95 -5.40 -15.75
N GLY A 419 -8.23 -4.38 -14.96
CA GLY A 419 -7.43 -4.05 -13.77
C GLY A 419 -6.14 -3.30 -14.07
N GLU A 420 -5.93 -2.82 -15.31
CA GLU A 420 -4.79 -1.97 -15.65
C GLU A 420 -4.86 -0.66 -14.86
N ARG A 421 -3.69 -0.19 -14.38
CA ARG A 421 -3.60 1.05 -13.60
C ARG A 421 -3.39 2.23 -14.52
N VAL A 422 -4.39 3.11 -14.59
CA VAL A 422 -4.37 4.28 -15.47
C VAL A 422 -3.91 5.51 -14.68
N PRO A 423 -2.79 6.15 -15.07
CA PRO A 423 -2.26 7.30 -14.38
C PRO A 423 -3.04 8.58 -14.70
N TYR A 424 -3.25 9.44 -13.70
CA TYR A 424 -3.88 10.75 -13.88
C TYR A 424 -3.43 11.77 -12.84
N VAL A 425 -3.61 13.05 -13.16
CA VAL A 425 -3.30 14.20 -12.29
C VAL A 425 -4.51 15.10 -12.12
N VAL A 426 -4.56 15.86 -11.03
CA VAL A 426 -5.64 16.80 -10.74
C VAL A 426 -5.17 18.22 -11.00
N ILE A 427 -5.88 18.90 -11.91
CA ILE A 427 -5.55 20.25 -12.34
C ILE A 427 -6.45 21.31 -11.69
N THR A 428 -6.03 22.57 -11.76
CA THR A 428 -6.83 23.71 -11.32
C THR A 428 -8.08 23.82 -12.20
N GLY A 429 -9.26 23.89 -11.58
CA GLY A 429 -10.55 24.07 -12.28
C GLY A 429 -11.22 25.39 -11.93
N GLY A 430 -12.26 25.76 -12.67
CA GLY A 430 -13.12 26.88 -12.33
C GLY A 430 -13.90 26.65 -11.02
N PRO A 431 -14.55 27.70 -10.47
CA PRO A 431 -15.38 27.56 -9.28
C PRO A 431 -16.44 26.47 -9.46
N ARG A 432 -16.62 25.60 -8.45
CA ARG A 432 -17.56 24.46 -8.45
C ARG A 432 -17.32 23.38 -9.51
N ALA A 433 -16.18 23.38 -10.20
CA ALA A 433 -15.83 22.26 -11.09
C ALA A 433 -15.71 20.96 -10.30
N ARG A 434 -16.34 19.89 -10.80
CA ARG A 434 -16.29 18.57 -10.16
C ARG A 434 -14.87 18.01 -10.26
N LEU A 435 -14.47 17.19 -9.29
CA LEU A 435 -13.14 16.59 -9.27
C LEU A 435 -12.86 15.79 -10.55
N ILE A 436 -13.85 15.02 -11.02
CA ILE A 436 -13.70 14.19 -12.21
C ILE A 436 -13.38 15.00 -13.48
N ASP A 437 -13.96 16.19 -13.63
CA ASP A 437 -13.75 17.06 -14.80
C ASP A 437 -12.35 17.69 -14.78
N ARG A 438 -11.71 17.69 -13.60
CA ARG A 438 -10.37 18.23 -13.35
C ARG A 438 -9.29 17.15 -13.35
N CYS A 439 -9.65 15.89 -13.54
CA CYS A 439 -8.69 14.81 -13.70
C CYS A 439 -8.30 14.70 -15.18
N VAL A 440 -7.01 14.82 -15.46
CA VAL A 440 -6.48 14.75 -16.82
C VAL A 440 -5.33 13.76 -16.90
N ALA A 441 -5.04 13.30 -18.11
CA ALA A 441 -3.87 12.48 -18.34
C ALA A 441 -2.59 13.33 -18.15
N PRO A 442 -1.47 12.76 -17.65
CA PRO A 442 -0.23 13.53 -17.45
C PRO A 442 0.27 14.22 -18.74
N GLU A 443 -0.04 13.65 -19.90
CA GLU A 443 0.32 14.19 -21.21
C GLU A 443 -0.41 15.51 -21.51
N ASP A 444 -1.69 15.60 -21.15
CA ASP A 444 -2.51 16.80 -21.35
C ASP A 444 -1.96 17.99 -20.54
N LEU A 445 -1.46 17.71 -19.33
CA LEU A 445 -0.79 18.69 -18.48
C LEU A 445 0.54 19.16 -19.10
N LEU A 446 1.33 18.24 -19.68
CA LEU A 446 2.63 18.56 -20.26
C LEU A 446 2.50 19.36 -21.56
N ASN A 447 1.46 19.10 -22.35
CA ASN A 447 1.25 19.74 -23.64
C ASN A 447 0.52 21.09 -23.52
N ASN A 448 -0.19 21.33 -22.41
CA ASN A 448 -0.95 22.56 -22.22
C ASN A 448 -0.34 23.50 -21.18
N SER A 449 0.30 24.58 -21.65
CA SER A 449 0.91 25.62 -20.80
C SER A 449 -0.09 26.39 -19.92
N HIS A 450 -1.40 26.34 -20.22
CA HIS A 450 -2.45 27.02 -19.48
C HIS A 450 -2.96 26.23 -18.27
N VAL A 451 -2.54 24.98 -18.13
CA VAL A 451 -3.01 24.06 -17.11
C VAL A 451 -1.91 23.83 -16.07
N GLN A 452 -2.29 23.77 -14.79
CA GLN A 452 -1.35 23.52 -13.69
C GLN A 452 -1.98 22.54 -12.70
N LEU A 453 -1.11 21.83 -11.97
CA LEU A 453 -1.52 21.03 -10.83
C LEU A 453 -2.25 21.90 -9.80
N ASP A 454 -3.34 21.40 -9.25
CA ASP A 454 -4.02 22.09 -8.16
C ASP A 454 -3.30 21.85 -6.83
N ALA A 455 -2.40 22.76 -6.49
CA ALA A 455 -1.66 22.74 -5.24
C ALA A 455 -2.58 22.67 -4.00
N GLU A 456 -3.69 23.41 -3.99
CA GLU A 456 -4.62 23.43 -2.88
C GLU A 456 -5.30 22.07 -2.70
N TYR A 457 -5.72 21.44 -3.80
CA TYR A 457 -6.28 20.09 -3.76
C TYR A 457 -5.28 19.08 -3.17
N TYR A 458 -4.05 19.03 -3.69
CA TYR A 458 -3.06 18.06 -3.20
C TYR A 458 -2.67 18.32 -1.73
N ILE A 459 -2.49 19.57 -1.33
CA ILE A 459 -2.17 19.86 0.08
C ILE A 459 -3.38 19.52 0.97
N SER A 460 -4.57 20.05 0.67
CA SER A 460 -5.73 19.95 1.56
C SER A 460 -6.43 18.59 1.58
N LYS A 461 -6.40 17.84 0.47
CA LYS A 461 -7.10 16.55 0.33
C LYS A 461 -6.15 15.36 0.37
N ASN A 462 -4.89 15.51 -0.04
CA ASN A 462 -3.95 14.39 -0.09
C ASN A 462 -2.96 14.42 1.08
N LEU A 463 -2.36 15.56 1.43
CA LEU A 463 -1.33 15.62 2.47
C LEU A 463 -1.86 15.87 3.88
N ILE A 464 -2.78 16.82 4.07
CA ILE A 464 -3.25 17.20 5.40
C ILE A 464 -3.97 16.04 6.11
N PRO A 465 -4.96 15.34 5.51
CA PRO A 465 -5.73 14.32 6.23
C PRO A 465 -4.91 13.14 6.81
N PRO A 466 -3.92 12.54 6.11
CA PRO A 466 -3.09 11.49 6.71
C PRO A 466 -2.19 12.02 7.84
N LEU A 467 -1.53 13.16 7.62
CA LEU A 467 -0.65 13.77 8.64
C LEU A 467 -1.45 14.19 9.88
N GLU A 468 -2.63 14.78 9.70
CA GLU A 468 -3.50 15.25 10.77
C GLU A 468 -4.00 14.08 11.64
N ARG A 469 -4.34 12.93 11.05
CA ARG A 469 -4.72 11.73 11.82
C ARG A 469 -3.62 11.25 12.77
N ILE A 470 -2.36 11.39 12.38
CA ILE A 470 -1.22 10.99 13.21
C ILE A 470 -0.86 12.09 14.20
N PHE A 471 -0.69 13.32 13.72
CA PHE A 471 -0.18 14.42 14.53
C PHE A 471 -1.20 14.98 15.52
N ASN A 472 -2.51 14.80 15.30
CA ASN A 472 -3.51 15.10 16.31
C ASN A 472 -3.31 14.26 17.59
N LEU A 473 -2.79 13.04 17.48
CA LEU A 473 -2.51 12.18 18.65
C LEU A 473 -1.36 12.70 19.53
N VAL A 474 -0.53 13.61 18.99
CA VAL A 474 0.55 14.30 19.71
C VAL A 474 0.23 15.78 19.92
N GLY A 475 -1.02 16.19 19.71
CA GLY A 475 -1.49 17.56 19.97
C GLY A 475 -1.16 18.60 18.89
N ALA A 476 -0.80 18.17 17.68
CA ALA A 476 -0.43 19.05 16.58
C ALA A 476 -1.52 19.19 15.51
N ASN A 477 -1.88 20.44 15.16
CA ASN A 477 -2.85 20.74 14.11
C ASN A 477 -2.16 21.10 12.79
N VAL A 478 -2.13 20.14 11.85
CA VAL A 478 -1.46 20.27 10.56
C VAL A 478 -2.15 21.28 9.65
N ARG A 479 -3.48 21.39 9.73
CA ARG A 479 -4.25 22.36 8.94
C ARG A 479 -3.91 23.79 9.34
N GLN A 480 -3.82 24.05 10.64
CA GLN A 480 -3.39 25.35 11.16
C GLN A 480 -1.98 25.70 10.66
N TRP A 481 -1.05 24.74 10.63
CA TRP A 481 0.30 24.99 10.10
C TRP A 481 0.29 25.42 8.63
N TYR A 482 -0.66 24.93 7.84
CA TYR A 482 -0.85 25.35 6.46
C TYR A 482 -1.52 26.72 6.35
N ASP A 483 -2.49 27.02 7.23
CA ASP A 483 -3.24 28.29 7.21
C ASP A 483 -2.41 29.48 7.67
N GLU A 484 -1.44 29.27 8.56
CA GLU A 484 -0.42 30.26 8.94
C GLU A 484 0.53 30.63 7.81
N MET A 485 0.62 29.82 6.74
CA MET A 485 1.54 30.10 5.64
C MET A 485 1.01 31.20 4.71
N PRO A 486 1.90 32.07 4.18
CA PRO A 486 1.51 32.99 3.12
C PRO A 486 1.08 32.21 1.89
N LYS A 487 -0.19 32.36 1.50
CA LYS A 487 -0.72 31.68 0.30
C LYS A 487 -0.10 32.31 -0.95
N ILE A 488 0.69 31.52 -1.67
CA ILE A 488 1.37 31.98 -2.89
C ILE A 488 0.39 31.88 -4.06
N GLN A 489 -0.20 33.01 -4.45
CA GLN A 489 -0.87 33.08 -5.74
C GLN A 489 0.18 33.20 -6.85
N ARG A 490 0.29 32.16 -7.68
CA ARG A 490 1.10 32.25 -8.89
C ARG A 490 0.46 33.25 -9.85
N ILE A 491 1.05 34.43 -9.95
CA ILE A 491 0.71 35.39 -11.00
C ILE A 491 1.14 34.76 -12.33
N ARG A 492 0.16 34.35 -13.14
CA ARG A 492 0.40 33.80 -14.47
C ARG A 492 1.04 34.88 -15.34
N ARG A 493 2.31 34.69 -15.74
CA ARG A 493 2.90 35.44 -16.85
C ARG A 493 2.50 34.73 -18.13
N ILE A 494 1.33 35.04 -18.64
CA ILE A 494 0.85 34.42 -19.87
C ILE A 494 1.55 35.07 -21.05
N ASN A 495 2.00 34.24 -21.98
CA ASN A 495 2.51 34.66 -23.27
C ASN A 495 1.52 35.64 -23.91
N THR A 496 2.01 36.79 -24.38
CA THR A 496 1.39 37.42 -25.54
C THR A 496 1.50 36.40 -26.67
N LEU A 497 0.38 35.79 -27.05
CA LEU A 497 0.30 34.87 -28.19
C LEU A 497 0.98 35.50 -29.41
N ALA A 498 1.66 34.66 -30.21
CA ALA A 498 2.10 35.05 -31.54
C ALA A 498 0.90 35.61 -32.34
N PRO A 499 1.12 36.56 -33.27
CA PRO A 499 0.02 37.12 -34.06
C PRO A 499 -0.68 35.97 -34.82
N GLY A 500 -1.95 35.69 -34.49
CA GLY A 500 -2.78 34.68 -35.19
C GLY A 500 -3.28 33.47 -34.38
N ALA A 501 -2.80 33.24 -33.15
CA ALA A 501 -3.28 32.11 -32.34
C ALA A 501 -4.60 32.42 -31.59
N LYS A 502 -5.56 31.49 -31.59
CA LYS A 502 -6.88 31.64 -30.93
C LYS A 502 -6.69 31.90 -29.42
N LYS A 503 -7.20 33.04 -28.94
CA LYS A 503 -7.19 33.43 -27.53
C LYS A 503 -8.26 32.65 -26.77
N VAL A 504 -7.86 31.73 -25.89
CA VAL A 504 -8.79 30.77 -25.22
C VAL A 504 -9.20 31.20 -23.80
N THR A 505 -8.41 32.02 -23.11
CA THR A 505 -8.66 32.39 -21.70
C THR A 505 -8.71 33.90 -21.48
N LEU A 506 -9.50 34.37 -20.50
CA LEU A 506 -9.62 35.80 -20.12
C LEU A 506 -8.25 36.42 -19.84
N GLU A 507 -7.34 35.62 -19.27
CA GLU A 507 -6.01 36.04 -18.90
C GLU A 507 -5.07 36.24 -20.10
N SER A 508 -5.37 35.65 -21.28
CA SER A 508 -4.67 35.96 -22.54
C SER A 508 -4.96 37.37 -23.07
N TYR A 509 -5.96 38.05 -22.49
CA TYR A 509 -6.26 39.46 -22.72
C TYR A 509 -5.64 40.38 -21.66
N LEU A 510 -5.12 39.83 -20.56
CA LEU A 510 -4.50 40.61 -19.48
C LEU A 510 -3.05 40.98 -19.83
N ARG A 511 -2.69 42.25 -19.61
CA ARG A 511 -1.36 42.78 -19.92
C ARG A 511 -0.39 42.58 -18.73
N PRO A 512 0.91 42.38 -18.98
CA PRO A 512 1.88 42.20 -17.90
C PRO A 512 2.02 43.48 -17.07
N ALA A 513 1.57 43.42 -15.81
CA ALA A 513 1.62 44.53 -14.86
C ALA A 513 3.00 44.76 -14.22
N SER A 514 4.05 44.06 -14.68
CA SER A 514 5.39 44.09 -14.08
C SER A 514 6.49 44.12 -15.14
N CYS A 515 7.58 44.83 -14.85
CA CYS A 515 8.76 44.88 -15.71
C CYS A 515 9.39 43.49 -15.90
N ALA A 516 9.64 43.09 -17.15
CA ALA A 516 10.21 41.80 -17.50
C ALA A 516 11.63 41.57 -16.95
N ILE A 517 12.37 42.65 -16.66
CA ILE A 517 13.79 42.65 -16.23
C ILE A 517 13.92 42.67 -14.71
N CYS A 518 13.24 43.59 -14.02
CA CYS A 518 13.37 43.80 -12.58
C CYS A 518 12.13 43.41 -11.75
N GLY A 519 11.02 43.02 -12.39
CA GLY A 519 9.81 42.58 -11.71
C GLY A 519 8.98 43.68 -11.03
N VAL A 520 9.42 44.95 -11.08
CA VAL A 520 8.71 46.08 -10.47
C VAL A 520 7.38 46.33 -11.19
N LYS A 521 6.30 46.60 -10.43
CA LYS A 521 4.98 46.93 -10.98
C LYS A 521 5.04 48.17 -11.88
N LEU A 522 4.42 48.11 -13.06
CA LEU A 522 4.37 49.20 -14.02
C LEU A 522 3.04 49.94 -13.89
N LYS A 523 3.09 51.28 -13.95
CA LYS A 523 1.90 52.16 -13.90
C LYS A 523 1.34 52.49 -15.29
N GLY A 524 1.91 51.95 -16.37
CA GLY A 524 1.52 52.27 -17.74
C GLY A 524 1.86 51.17 -18.74
N ASP A 525 1.48 51.37 -20.00
CA ASP A 525 1.66 50.41 -21.08
C ASP A 525 3.15 50.24 -21.46
N GLY A 526 3.75 49.15 -20.99
CA GLY A 526 5.12 48.78 -21.35
C GLY A 526 5.55 47.47 -20.71
N MET A 527 6.56 46.82 -21.27
CA MET A 527 7.17 45.61 -20.68
C MET A 527 8.41 45.92 -19.83
N MET A 528 8.81 47.20 -19.77
CA MET A 528 10.04 47.68 -19.14
C MET A 528 9.79 48.91 -18.27
N CYS A 529 10.47 49.03 -17.13
CA CYS A 529 10.43 50.24 -16.32
C CYS A 529 11.48 51.27 -16.81
N GLY A 530 11.29 52.54 -16.47
CA GLY A 530 12.22 53.62 -16.84
C GLY A 530 13.66 53.40 -16.37
N ARG A 531 13.87 52.73 -15.22
CA ARG A 531 15.20 52.39 -14.70
C ARG A 531 15.93 51.39 -15.60
N CYS A 532 15.26 50.31 -15.98
CA CYS A 532 15.82 49.30 -16.89
C CYS A 532 16.03 49.86 -18.30
N ARG A 533 15.17 50.80 -18.74
CA ARG A 533 15.33 51.48 -20.03
C ARG A 533 16.57 52.40 -20.07
N LYS A 534 16.96 52.99 -18.93
CA LYS A 534 18.16 53.84 -18.83
C LYS A 534 19.45 53.01 -18.74
N ASN A 535 19.46 51.92 -17.98
CA ASN A 535 20.60 51.00 -17.87
C ASN A 535 20.51 49.87 -18.92
N LEU A 536 20.85 50.17 -20.17
CA LEU A 536 20.84 49.20 -21.26
C LEU A 536 21.82 48.02 -21.04
N PRO A 537 23.12 48.23 -20.74
CA PRO A 537 24.07 47.12 -20.61
C PRO A 537 23.70 46.16 -19.47
N GLY A 538 23.35 46.70 -18.29
CA GLY A 538 22.95 45.88 -17.14
C GLY A 538 21.63 45.14 -17.35
N SER A 539 20.71 45.71 -18.12
CA SER A 539 19.44 45.05 -18.47
C SER A 539 19.65 43.93 -19.48
N MET A 540 20.47 44.15 -20.50
CA MET A 540 20.82 43.12 -21.49
C MET A 540 21.56 41.95 -20.86
N LEU A 541 22.56 42.21 -20.00
CA LEU A 541 23.28 41.17 -19.29
C LEU A 541 22.35 40.32 -18.40
N LYS A 542 21.43 40.96 -17.67
CA LYS A 542 20.45 40.23 -16.83
C LYS A 542 19.53 39.32 -17.66
N LEU A 543 19.06 39.79 -18.80
CA LEU A 543 18.22 39.00 -19.71
C LEU A 543 19.01 37.82 -20.31
N HIS A 544 20.24 38.07 -20.76
CA HIS A 544 21.10 37.03 -21.33
C HIS A 544 21.48 35.97 -20.29
N ASN A 545 21.86 36.38 -19.07
CA ASN A 545 22.15 35.45 -17.98
C ASN A 545 20.94 34.60 -17.61
N ARG A 546 19.74 35.18 -17.56
CA ARG A 546 18.49 34.44 -17.29
C ARG A 546 18.22 33.40 -18.37
N LEU A 547 18.37 33.78 -19.65
CA LEU A 547 18.18 32.86 -20.77
C LEU A 547 19.24 31.75 -20.79
N SER A 548 20.53 32.11 -20.63
CA SER A 548 21.65 31.17 -20.57
C SER A 548 21.50 30.17 -19.42
N THR A 549 21.00 30.62 -18.26
CA THR A 549 20.74 29.73 -17.12
C THR A 549 19.70 28.66 -17.44
N GLU A 550 18.58 29.04 -18.08
CA GLU A 550 17.54 28.07 -18.46
C GLU A 550 17.99 27.17 -19.63
N GLN A 551 18.80 27.68 -20.56
CA GLN A 551 19.42 26.88 -21.61
C GLN A 551 20.37 25.82 -21.03
N ARG A 552 21.24 26.19 -20.08
CA ARG A 552 22.15 25.25 -19.41
C ARG A 552 21.39 24.15 -18.69
N LYS A 553 20.35 24.50 -17.93
CA LYS A 553 19.50 23.50 -17.24
C LYS A 553 18.88 22.50 -18.22
N LEU A 554 18.36 22.97 -19.36
CA LEU A 554 17.82 22.05 -20.36
C LEU A 554 18.93 21.18 -20.98
N ALA A 555 20.07 21.77 -21.31
CA ALA A 555 21.21 21.04 -21.86
C ALA A 555 21.73 19.96 -20.90
N ASP A 556 21.82 20.24 -19.61
CA ASP A 556 22.24 19.27 -18.60
C ASP A 556 21.27 18.09 -18.50
N VAL A 557 19.96 18.34 -18.55
CA VAL A 557 18.94 17.28 -18.56
C VAL A 557 18.97 16.48 -19.87
N VAL A 558 19.19 17.15 -21.01
CA VAL A 558 19.31 16.48 -22.32
C VAL A 558 20.55 15.58 -22.36
N LYS A 559 21.69 16.01 -21.80
CA LYS A 559 22.89 15.18 -21.68
C LYS A 559 22.64 13.88 -20.91
N VAL A 560 21.86 13.94 -19.83
CA VAL A 560 21.46 12.72 -19.09
C VAL A 560 20.66 11.79 -19.99
N CYS A 561 19.71 12.32 -20.77
CA CYS A 561 18.94 11.49 -21.71
C CYS A 561 19.80 10.94 -22.87
N GLN A 562 20.74 11.73 -23.40
CA GLN A 562 21.67 11.29 -24.44
C GLN A 562 22.57 10.17 -23.92
N SER A 563 23.08 10.29 -22.70
CA SER A 563 23.85 9.22 -22.05
C SER A 563 23.01 7.97 -21.83
N CYS A 564 21.76 8.10 -21.36
CA CYS A 564 20.84 6.96 -21.16
C CYS A 564 20.48 6.24 -22.46
N ALA A 565 20.34 6.96 -23.57
CA ALA A 565 20.00 6.41 -24.88
C ALA A 565 21.23 6.11 -25.75
N ALA A 566 22.44 6.30 -25.23
CA ALA A 566 23.71 6.19 -25.97
C ALA A 566 23.74 7.00 -27.28
N LEU A 567 23.14 8.20 -27.27
CA LEU A 567 23.07 9.10 -28.43
C LEU A 567 24.28 10.04 -28.48
N ALA A 568 24.66 10.47 -29.68
CA ALA A 568 25.70 11.47 -29.85
C ALA A 568 25.22 12.85 -29.32
N PRO A 569 26.13 13.76 -28.91
CA PRO A 569 25.74 15.06 -28.35
C PRO A 569 24.86 15.95 -29.26
N ALA A 570 24.92 15.73 -30.58
CA ALA A 570 24.14 16.47 -31.57
C ALA A 570 22.77 15.84 -31.88
N ASP A 571 22.54 14.59 -31.47
CA ASP A 571 21.32 13.87 -31.80
C ASP A 571 20.14 14.29 -30.91
N GLU A 572 18.94 14.29 -31.51
CA GLU A 572 17.71 14.63 -30.82
C GLU A 572 17.20 13.45 -29.97
N VAL A 573 16.77 13.76 -28.74
CA VAL A 573 16.23 12.76 -27.81
C VAL A 573 14.72 12.57 -28.04
N LEU A 574 14.34 11.51 -28.74
CA LEU A 574 12.94 11.18 -29.04
C LEU A 574 12.20 10.38 -27.94
N CYS A 575 12.92 9.85 -26.94
CA CYS A 575 12.37 9.05 -25.85
C CYS A 575 11.15 9.69 -25.18
N ASP A 576 10.07 8.93 -25.00
CA ASP A 576 8.80 9.33 -24.38
C ASP A 576 8.42 8.47 -23.15
N SER A 577 9.39 7.74 -22.58
CA SER A 577 9.17 6.87 -21.41
C SER A 577 8.58 7.64 -20.22
N LYS A 578 7.33 7.33 -19.90
CA LYS A 578 6.53 8.00 -18.86
C LYS A 578 6.88 7.53 -17.45
N ASP A 579 7.55 6.39 -17.33
CA ASP A 579 8.05 5.91 -16.04
C ASP A 579 9.37 6.57 -15.63
N CYS A 580 10.00 7.32 -16.54
CA CYS A 580 11.24 8.03 -16.26
C CYS A 580 10.99 9.42 -15.62
N PRO A 581 11.54 9.73 -14.43
CA PRO A 581 11.41 11.06 -13.82
C PRO A 581 12.08 12.17 -14.65
N VAL A 582 13.12 11.80 -15.41
CA VAL A 582 13.86 12.73 -16.28
C VAL A 582 12.99 13.18 -17.46
N PHE A 583 12.06 12.35 -17.93
CA PHE A 583 11.13 12.72 -19.01
C PHE A 583 10.29 13.96 -18.64
N TYR A 584 9.64 13.93 -17.47
CA TYR A 584 8.84 15.06 -16.98
C TYR A 584 9.69 16.29 -16.73
N THR A 585 10.89 16.10 -16.18
CA THR A 585 11.84 17.19 -15.93
C THR A 585 12.26 17.86 -17.24
N ARG A 586 12.64 17.07 -18.25
CA ARG A 586 13.02 17.55 -19.58
C ARG A 586 11.89 18.32 -20.25
N ARG A 587 10.67 17.77 -20.27
CA ARG A 587 9.50 18.44 -20.86
C ARG A 587 9.17 19.75 -20.16
N LYS A 588 9.24 19.77 -18.82
CA LYS A 588 9.04 20.98 -18.01
C LYS A 588 10.10 22.06 -18.29
N GLN A 589 11.39 21.69 -18.37
CA GLN A 589 12.46 22.65 -18.67
C GLN A 589 12.36 23.16 -20.13
N ALA A 590 11.99 22.32 -21.08
CA ALA A 590 11.77 22.72 -22.46
C ALA A 590 10.62 23.74 -22.59
N ALA A 591 9.48 23.46 -21.95
CA ALA A 591 8.34 24.39 -21.91
C ALA A 591 8.72 25.71 -21.22
N ARG A 592 9.50 25.66 -20.14
CA ARG A 592 9.98 26.85 -19.44
C ARG A 592 10.93 27.69 -20.30
N LEU A 593 11.88 27.07 -20.98
CA LEU A 593 12.80 27.77 -21.90
C LEU A 593 12.03 28.42 -23.05
N SER A 594 11.05 27.73 -23.63
CA SER A 594 10.18 28.27 -24.68
C SER A 594 9.41 29.51 -24.19
N SER A 595 8.82 29.45 -22.99
CA SER A 595 8.12 30.59 -22.39
C SER A 595 9.04 31.74 -21.98
N GLU A 596 10.26 31.47 -21.52
CA GLU A 596 11.23 32.53 -21.22
C GLU A 596 11.74 33.19 -22.51
N LYS A 597 11.99 32.42 -23.58
CA LYS A 597 12.36 32.96 -24.90
C LYS A 597 11.29 33.89 -25.47
N SER A 598 10.02 33.49 -25.44
CA SER A 598 8.92 34.30 -25.97
C SER A 598 8.79 35.65 -25.26
N ILE A 599 9.19 35.76 -23.99
CA ILE A 599 9.15 37.00 -23.21
C ILE A 599 10.44 37.81 -23.37
N ILE A 600 11.59 37.14 -23.32
CA ILE A 600 12.91 37.80 -23.27
C ILE A 600 13.33 38.29 -24.66
N GLU A 601 13.12 37.51 -25.73
CA GLU A 601 13.60 37.87 -27.07
C GLU A 601 12.98 39.18 -27.61
N PRO A 602 11.67 39.45 -27.49
CA PRO A 602 11.11 40.72 -27.92
C PRO A 602 11.64 41.92 -27.11
N VAL A 603 11.91 41.71 -25.82
CA VAL A 603 12.48 42.76 -24.94
C VAL A 603 13.95 43.02 -25.30
N MET A 604 14.72 41.98 -25.58
CA MET A 604 16.09 42.10 -26.06
C MET A 604 16.18 42.82 -27.41
N ARG A 605 15.30 42.48 -28.38
CA ARG A 605 15.25 43.18 -29.68
C ARG A 605 14.98 44.68 -29.49
N LYS A 606 13.98 45.04 -28.69
CA LYS A 606 13.67 46.44 -28.37
C LYS A 606 14.83 47.17 -27.69
N LEU A 607 15.54 46.52 -26.77
CA LEU A 607 16.72 47.11 -26.13
C LEU A 607 17.87 47.32 -27.13
N SER A 608 18.11 46.37 -28.04
CA SER A 608 19.13 46.51 -29.09
C SER A 608 18.80 47.63 -30.07
N GLU A 609 17.55 47.74 -30.54
CA GLU A 609 17.08 48.82 -31.42
C GLU A 609 17.25 50.20 -30.75
N MET A 610 16.95 50.31 -29.46
CA MET A 610 17.14 51.53 -28.67
C MET A 610 18.62 51.89 -28.43
N GLY A 611 19.49 50.88 -28.34
CA GLY A 611 20.94 51.07 -28.28
C GLY A 611 21.49 51.62 -29.61
N LEU A 612 21.03 51.06 -30.73
CA LEU A 612 21.41 51.50 -32.08
C LEU A 612 20.92 52.92 -32.38
N ALA A 613 19.68 53.28 -32.00
CA ALA A 613 19.15 54.63 -32.17
C ALA A 613 19.94 55.69 -31.36
N LYS A 614 20.42 55.35 -30.15
CA LYS A 614 21.29 56.24 -29.36
C LYS A 614 22.71 56.36 -29.91
N GLY A 615 23.19 55.33 -30.61
CA GLY A 615 24.48 55.36 -31.31
C GLY A 615 24.41 56.19 -32.59
N ALA A 616 23.33 56.09 -33.35
CA ALA A 616 23.11 56.86 -34.58
C ALA A 616 22.90 58.37 -34.35
N LEU A 617 22.40 58.77 -33.17
CA LEU A 617 22.28 60.17 -32.74
C LEU A 617 23.58 60.77 -32.16
N LYS A 618 24.66 59.99 -32.10
CA LYS A 618 25.97 60.39 -31.54
C LYS A 618 27.08 60.53 -32.60
N TRP A 619 26.71 60.43 -33.88
CA TRP A 619 27.58 60.75 -35.01
C TRP A 619 27.21 62.11 -35.57
#